data_AF-A0A4R3ACJ6-F1
#
_entry.id   AF-A0A4R3ACJ6-F1
#
_cell.length_a   1.000
_cell.length_b   1.000
_cell.length_c   1.000
_cell.angle_alpha   90.00
_cell.angle_beta   90.00
_cell.angle_gamma   90.00
#
_symmetry.space_group_name_H-M   'P 1'
#
loop_
_entity.id
_entity.type
_entity.pdbx_description
1 polymer ?
#
loop_
_entity_poly.entity_id
_entity_poly.type
_entity_poly.pdbx_seq_one_letter_code
_entity_poly.pdbx_strand_id
1 'polypeptide(L)'
;MKNRQNTEDQILNVLKDYESGKSGSELFAKYGVSGTNIFELKKKYKDLGTDILKEFIDLHDENYRLKTMYADLSLQYRKLKDVLKEDF
;
A
#
# COMPACT_ATOMS: atom_id res chain seq x y z
N MET A 1 6.41 -4.93 12.09
CA MET A 1 5.40 -3.98 11.59
C MET A 1 4.58 -4.71 10.53
N LYS A 2 3.26 -4.78 10.64
CA LYS A 2 2.42 -5.48 9.66
C LYS A 2 2.67 -4.83 8.30
N ASN A 3 3.21 -5.56 7.33
CA ASN A 3 3.61 -5.04 6.01
C ASN A 3 2.42 -4.31 5.37
N ARG A 4 2.48 -2.97 5.31
CA ARG A 4 1.40 -2.15 4.74
C ARG A 4 1.16 -2.45 3.27
N GLN A 5 2.20 -2.77 2.51
CA GLN A 5 2.11 -3.14 1.09
C GLN A 5 1.25 -4.40 0.87
N ASN A 6 1.36 -5.40 1.75
CA ASN A 6 0.50 -6.60 1.69
C ASN A 6 -0.98 -6.28 2.01
N THR A 7 -1.27 -5.12 2.59
CA THR A 7 -2.64 -4.75 2.97
C THR A 7 -3.40 -4.12 1.81
N GLU A 8 -2.73 -3.38 0.93
CA GLU A 8 -3.40 -2.64 -0.14
C GLU A 8 -3.75 -3.53 -1.34
N ASP A 9 -2.83 -4.39 -1.77
CA ASP A 9 -3.12 -5.43 -2.76
C ASP A 9 -4.23 -6.38 -2.30
N GLN A 10 -4.23 -6.71 -1.00
CA GLN A 10 -5.28 -7.52 -0.41
C GLN A 10 -6.64 -6.80 -0.45
N ILE A 11 -6.68 -5.48 -0.22
CA ILE A 11 -7.90 -4.67 -0.35
C ILE A 11 -8.39 -4.68 -1.81
N LEU A 12 -7.51 -4.51 -2.79
CA LEU A 12 -7.88 -4.55 -4.21
C LEU A 12 -8.49 -5.91 -4.60
N ASN A 13 -7.86 -7.00 -4.16
CA ASN A 13 -8.32 -8.36 -4.45
C ASN A 13 -9.67 -8.68 -3.78
N VAL A 14 -9.89 -8.21 -2.55
CA VAL A 14 -11.16 -8.34 -1.83
C VAL A 14 -12.28 -7.57 -2.55
N LEU A 15 -12.01 -6.34 -2.98
CA LEU A 15 -12.98 -5.51 -3.71
C LEU A 15 -13.34 -6.12 -5.07
N LYS A 16 -12.35 -6.60 -5.84
CA LYS A 16 -12.58 -7.29 -7.12
C LYS A 16 -13.42 -8.56 -6.96
N ASP A 17 -13.07 -9.39 -5.98
CA ASP A 17 -13.80 -10.63 -5.71
C ASP A 17 -15.25 -10.32 -5.26
N TYR A 18 -15.47 -9.27 -4.48
CA TYR A 18 -16.79 -8.80 -4.11
C TYR A 18 -17.60 -8.26 -5.30
N GLU A 19 -16.98 -7.44 -6.17
CA GLU A 19 -17.61 -6.94 -7.41
C GLU A 19 -17.98 -8.06 -8.39
N SER A 20 -17.20 -9.16 -8.38
CA SER A 20 -17.52 -10.38 -9.14
C SER A 20 -18.71 -11.19 -8.58
N GLY A 21 -19.28 -10.77 -7.45
CA GLY A 21 -20.47 -11.37 -6.84
C GLY A 21 -20.18 -12.41 -5.75
N LYS A 22 -18.94 -12.53 -5.25
CA LYS A 22 -18.64 -13.46 -4.15
C LYS A 22 -19.31 -13.01 -2.85
N SER A 23 -19.82 -14.00 -2.11
CA SER A 23 -20.46 -13.78 -0.83
C SER A 23 -19.45 -13.40 0.25
N GLY A 24 -19.91 -12.71 1.30
CA GLY A 24 -19.07 -12.35 2.45
C GLY A 24 -18.41 -13.56 3.13
N SER A 25 -19.06 -14.73 3.12
CA SER A 25 -18.51 -15.98 3.68
C SER A 25 -17.31 -16.50 2.87
N GLU A 26 -17.37 -16.42 1.55
CA GLU A 26 -16.27 -16.82 0.66
C GLU A 26 -15.07 -15.87 0.81
N LEU A 27 -15.35 -14.57 0.92
CA LEU A 27 -14.33 -13.54 1.14
C LEU A 27 -13.67 -13.70 2.52
N PHE A 28 -14.45 -14.06 3.55
CA PHE A 28 -13.91 -14.38 4.87
C PHE A 28 -13.02 -15.62 4.84
N ALA A 29 -13.45 -16.70 4.18
CA ALA A 29 -12.66 -17.92 4.06
C ALA A 29 -11.32 -17.71 3.32
N LYS A 30 -11.32 -16.85 2.29
CA LYS A 30 -10.14 -16.59 1.46
C LYS A 30 -9.19 -15.55 2.03
N TYR A 31 -9.72 -14.48 2.64
CA TYR A 31 -8.93 -13.31 3.04
C TYR A 31 -9.00 -12.98 4.54
N GLY A 32 -9.87 -13.66 5.30
CA GLY A 32 -10.12 -13.34 6.71
C GLY A 32 -10.89 -12.03 6.92
N VAL A 33 -11.57 -11.52 5.89
CA VAL A 33 -12.28 -10.24 5.92
C VAL A 33 -13.79 -10.47 6.07
N SER A 34 -14.41 -9.88 7.09
CA SER A 34 -15.85 -9.97 7.33
C SER A 34 -16.66 -9.06 6.40
N GLY A 35 -17.95 -9.35 6.23
CA GLY A 35 -18.87 -8.52 5.42
C GLY A 35 -18.93 -7.05 5.83
N THR A 36 -18.85 -6.76 7.13
CA THR A 36 -18.82 -5.39 7.68
C THR A 36 -17.58 -4.62 7.21
N ASN A 37 -16.41 -5.26 7.24
CA ASN A 37 -15.16 -4.64 6.75
C ASN A 37 -15.22 -4.37 5.24
N ILE A 38 -15.87 -5.24 4.46
CA ILE A 38 -16.03 -5.04 3.01
C ILE A 38 -16.91 -3.82 2.71
N PHE A 39 -17.99 -3.62 3.46
CA PHE A 39 -18.84 -2.43 3.30
C PHE A 39 -18.08 -1.13 3.61
N GLU A 40 -17.23 -1.14 4.65
CA GLU A 40 -16.36 0.00 4.98
C GLU A 40 -15.33 0.27 3.90
N LEU A 41 -14.67 -0.77 3.37
CA LEU A 41 -13.75 -0.65 2.23
C LEU A 41 -14.47 -0.10 1.01
N LYS A 42 -15.64 -0.64 0.68
CA LYS A 42 -16.45 -0.13 -0.43
C LYS A 42 -16.83 1.32 -0.20
N LYS A 43 -17.22 1.73 1.01
CA LYS A 43 -17.54 3.14 1.32
C LYS A 43 -16.33 4.05 1.16
N LYS A 44 -15.15 3.59 1.60
CA LYS A 44 -13.90 4.36 1.54
C LYS A 44 -13.38 4.52 0.11
N TYR A 45 -13.56 3.50 -0.73
CA TYR A 45 -13.08 3.46 -2.11
C TYR A 45 -14.22 3.60 -3.13
N LYS A 46 -15.44 3.95 -2.70
CA LYS A 46 -16.66 3.97 -3.53
C LYS A 46 -16.51 4.82 -4.78
N ASP A 47 -15.84 5.95 -4.61
CA ASP A 47 -15.67 6.96 -5.65
C ASP A 47 -14.33 6.79 -6.39
N LEU A 48 -13.50 5.84 -5.97
CA LEU A 48 -12.29 5.42 -6.65
C LEU A 48 -12.59 4.16 -7.47
N GLY A 49 -12.61 4.29 -8.80
CA GLY A 49 -12.63 3.12 -9.67
C GLY A 49 -11.45 2.18 -9.34
N THR A 50 -11.66 0.87 -9.50
CA THR A 50 -10.64 -0.16 -9.21
C THR A 50 -9.32 0.08 -9.96
N ASP A 51 -9.38 0.75 -11.11
CA ASP A 51 -8.23 1.18 -11.90
C ASP A 51 -7.40 2.26 -11.18
N ILE A 52 -8.06 3.28 -10.63
CA ILE A 52 -7.43 4.35 -9.86
C ILE A 52 -6.85 3.79 -8.55
N LEU A 53 -7.54 2.83 -7.93
CA LEU A 53 -7.03 2.17 -6.73
C LEU A 53 -5.73 1.40 -7.02
N LYS A 54 -5.64 0.73 -8.17
CA LYS A 54 -4.41 0.04 -8.57
C LYS A 54 -3.27 1.04 -8.80
N GLU A 55 -3.51 2.11 -9.54
CA GLU A 55 -2.51 3.16 -9.76
C GLU A 55 -2.06 3.81 -8.44
N PHE A 56 -2.99 4.00 -7.50
CA PHE A 56 -2.67 4.51 -6.17
C PHE A 56 -1.74 3.58 -5.38
N ILE A 57 -1.93 2.26 -5.46
CA ILE A 57 -1.05 1.26 -4.83
C ILE A 57 0.33 1.31 -5.47
N ASP A 58 0.40 1.28 -6.81
CA ASP A 58 1.66 1.33 -7.56
C ASP A 58 2.46 2.62 -7.21
N LEU A 59 1.77 3.77 -7.13
CA LEU A 59 2.36 5.04 -6.71
C LEU A 59 2.84 5.02 -5.25
N HIS A 60 2.08 4.40 -4.35
CA HIS A 60 2.46 4.31 -2.95
C HIS A 60 3.71 3.44 -2.77
N ASP A 61 3.80 2.33 -3.51
CA ASP A 61 4.97 1.46 -3.52
C ASP A 61 6.21 2.15 -4.10
N GLU A 62 6.07 2.86 -5.22
CA GLU A 62 7.21 3.62 -5.76
C GLU A 62 7.62 4.75 -4.83
N ASN A 63 6.68 5.46 -4.20
CA ASN A 63 7.00 6.48 -3.19
C ASN A 63 7.74 5.88 -1.99
N TYR A 64 7.34 4.71 -1.52
CA TYR A 64 8.05 3.99 -0.46
C TYR A 64 9.49 3.67 -0.89
N ARG A 65 9.67 3.13 -2.10
CA ARG A 65 10.99 2.81 -2.65
C ARG A 65 11.88 4.05 -2.77
N LEU A 66 11.33 5.15 -3.30
CA LEU A 66 12.01 6.43 -3.43
C LEU A 66 12.41 7.01 -2.08
N LYS A 67 11.55 6.95 -1.06
CA LYS A 67 11.88 7.40 0.30
C LYS A 67 13.03 6.61 0.91
N THR A 68 13.03 5.29 0.73
CA THR A 68 14.12 4.43 1.21
C THR A 68 15.42 4.78 0.50
N MET A 69 15.41 4.86 -0.84
CA MET A 69 16.60 5.27 -1.61
C MET A 69 17.12 6.65 -1.20
N TYR A 70 16.22 7.61 -0.99
CA TYR A 70 16.60 8.96 -0.56
C TYR A 70 17.22 8.94 0.84
N ALA A 71 16.67 8.17 1.78
CA ALA A 71 17.24 8.03 3.10
C ALA A 71 18.64 7.41 3.06
N ASP A 72 18.82 6.34 2.28
CA ASP A 72 20.12 5.68 2.09
C ASP A 72 21.15 6.61 1.45
N LEU A 73 20.75 7.34 0.41
CA LEU A 73 21.60 8.34 -0.24
C LEU A 73 21.98 9.47 0.72
N SER A 74 21.01 9.97 1.50
CA SER A 74 21.24 11.02 2.49
C SER A 74 22.21 10.57 3.58
N LEU A 75 22.13 9.31 4.01
CA LEU A 75 23.08 8.71 4.94
C LEU A 75 24.48 8.60 4.34
N GLN A 76 24.61 8.18 3.09
CA GLN A 76 25.89 8.13 2.38
C GLN A 76 26.50 9.51 2.20
N TYR A 77 25.69 10.50 1.81
CA TYR A 77 26.11 11.88 1.66
C TYR A 77 26.64 12.46 2.97
N ARG A 78 25.94 12.24 4.10
CA ARG A 78 26.40 12.67 5.42
C ARG A 78 27.75 12.05 5.77
N LYS A 79 27.91 10.72 5.60
CA LYS A 79 29.18 10.04 5.84
C LYS A 79 30.32 10.60 4.99
N LEU A 80 30.04 10.91 3.72
CA LEU A 80 31.04 11.47 2.81
C LEU A 80 31.46 12.88 3.27
N LYS A 81 30.50 13.73 3.65
CA LYS A 81 30.79 15.05 4.22
C LYS A 81 31.61 14.97 5.51
N ASP A 82 31.26 14.06 6.42
CA ASP A 82 31.99 13.85 7.67
C ASP A 82 33.47 13.48 7.40
N VAL A 83 33.74 12.65 6.38
CA VAL A 83 35.11 12.31 5.95
C VAL A 83 35.83 13.52 5.34
N LEU A 84 35.11 14.34 4.57
CA LEU A 84 35.66 15.53 3.92
C LEU A 84 35.80 16.73 4.87
N LYS A 85 35.29 16.64 6.11
CA LYS A 85 35.24 17.75 7.08
C LYS A 85 34.59 19.02 6.52
N GLU A 86 33.68 18.87 5.56
CA GLU A 86 32.86 19.99 5.12
C GLU A 86 31.67 20.11 6.07
N ASP A 87 31.81 20.98 7.06
CA ASP A 87 30.75 21.29 8.02
C ASP A 87 29.50 21.85 7.29
N PHE A 88 28.33 21.62 7.90
CA PHE A 88 26.99 21.89 7.34
C PHE A 88 26.72 23.37 7.05
#